data_AF-A0A2S9FJA5-F1
#
_entry.id   AF-A0A2S9FJA5-F1
#
_cell.length_a   1.000
_cell.length_b   1.000
_cell.length_c   1.000
_cell.angle_alpha   90.00
_cell.angle_beta   90.00
_cell.angle_gamma   90.00
#
_symmetry.space_group_name_H-M   'P 1'
#
loop_
_entity.id
_entity.type
_entity.pdbx_description
1 polymer ?
#
loop_
_entity_poly.entity_id
_entity_poly.type
_entity_poly.pdbx_seq_one_letter_code
_entity_poly.pdbx_strand_id
1 'polypeptide(L)'
;MTTPGVDPALADMMEAVFTEHGHDADLWQRLDGLGLVRLTGAEESGGSGAGWYEAAELLSAAVRHGVRIPLAEHDLLACAALEAAGIACDGAVRTVCLLDERGEATAVPWASHAERIVVIWGHDDGFVGADVAPDTVRITPGVNMIGEPRDLVVADPGSLRGDPVSADVVAALRLKSALV
;
A
#
# COMPACT_ATOMS: atom_id res chain seq x y z
N MET A 1 9.77 -10.16 -20.62
CA MET A 1 10.95 -9.29 -20.80
C MET A 1 11.17 -8.62 -19.46
N THR A 2 12.38 -8.71 -18.91
CA THR A 2 12.76 -8.07 -17.64
C THR A 2 12.82 -6.55 -17.82
N THR A 3 12.44 -5.82 -16.78
CA THR A 3 12.51 -4.35 -16.75
C THR A 3 13.98 -3.89 -16.87
N PRO A 4 14.30 -2.96 -17.79
CA PRO A 4 15.68 -2.47 -17.94
C PRO A 4 16.20 -1.88 -16.63
N GLY A 5 17.37 -2.34 -16.18
CA GLY A 5 18.03 -1.83 -14.97
C GLY A 5 17.85 -2.69 -13.72
N VAL A 6 16.93 -3.67 -13.73
CA VAL A 6 16.76 -4.63 -12.63
C VAL A 6 17.77 -5.77 -12.76
N ASP A 7 18.39 -6.17 -11.64
CA ASP A 7 19.26 -7.35 -11.58
C ASP A 7 18.49 -8.59 -12.08
N PRO A 8 18.98 -9.31 -13.11
CA PRO A 8 18.33 -10.52 -13.60
C PRO A 8 18.09 -11.58 -12.51
N ALA A 9 19.01 -11.73 -11.55
CA ALA A 9 18.84 -12.70 -10.47
C ALA A 9 17.69 -12.32 -9.53
N LEU A 10 17.47 -11.02 -9.31
CA LEU A 10 16.34 -10.52 -8.53
C LEU A 10 15.02 -10.75 -9.28
N ALA A 11 14.99 -10.44 -10.58
CA ALA A 11 13.82 -10.67 -11.42
C ALA A 11 13.45 -12.16 -11.51
N ASP A 12 14.44 -13.04 -11.65
CA ASP A 12 14.23 -14.50 -11.67
C ASP A 12 13.69 -14.99 -10.32
N MET A 13 14.15 -14.43 -9.19
CA MET A 13 13.63 -14.75 -7.86
C MET A 13 12.16 -14.32 -7.69
N MET A 14 11.82 -13.10 -8.12
CA MET A 14 10.44 -12.60 -8.10
C MET A 14 9.52 -13.47 -8.97
N GLU A 15 9.97 -13.86 -10.16
CA GLU A 15 9.20 -14.74 -11.04
C GLU A 15 9.02 -16.14 -10.42
N ALA A 16 10.07 -16.69 -9.82
CA ALA A 16 10.04 -18.01 -9.20
C ALA A 16 9.07 -18.06 -8.00
N VAL A 17 9.10 -17.08 -7.10
CA VAL A 17 8.21 -17.08 -5.92
C VAL A 17 6.73 -17.03 -6.33
N PHE A 18 6.36 -16.26 -7.35
CA PHE A 18 4.98 -16.23 -7.83
C PHE A 18 4.59 -17.47 -8.63
N THR A 19 5.51 -18.05 -9.39
CA THR A 19 5.28 -19.32 -10.09
C THR A 19 5.01 -20.46 -9.12
N GLU A 20 5.77 -20.51 -8.02
CA GLU A 20 5.70 -21.61 -7.05
C GLU A 20 4.58 -21.42 -6.02
N HIS A 21 4.30 -20.18 -5.62
CA HIS A 21 3.48 -19.87 -4.45
C HIS A 21 2.37 -18.84 -4.69
N GLY A 22 2.15 -18.37 -5.92
CA GLY A 22 1.21 -17.27 -6.22
C GLY A 22 -0.25 -17.50 -5.82
N HIS A 23 -0.64 -18.74 -5.53
CA HIS A 23 -1.98 -19.12 -5.09
C HIS A 23 -2.03 -19.62 -3.63
N ASP A 24 -0.89 -19.65 -2.94
CA ASP A 24 -0.81 -20.14 -1.58
C ASP A 24 -1.38 -19.12 -0.60
N ALA A 25 -2.08 -19.61 0.42
CA ALA A 25 -2.65 -18.76 1.46
C ALA A 25 -1.59 -18.04 2.31
N ASP A 26 -0.35 -18.53 2.29
CA ASP A 26 0.80 -17.96 3.02
C ASP A 26 1.73 -17.10 2.13
N LEU A 27 1.29 -16.73 0.92
CA LEU A 27 2.08 -15.94 -0.02
C LEU A 27 2.63 -14.65 0.61
N TRP A 28 1.82 -13.94 1.41
CA TRP A 28 2.26 -12.71 2.05
C TRP A 28 3.46 -12.94 2.97
N GLN A 29 3.42 -13.98 3.81
CA GLN A 29 4.50 -14.32 4.74
C GLN A 29 5.77 -14.73 3.98
N ARG A 30 5.63 -15.37 2.81
CA ARG A 30 6.78 -15.72 1.95
C ARG A 30 7.43 -14.48 1.36
N LEU A 31 6.62 -13.57 0.83
CA LEU A 31 7.11 -12.30 0.30
C LEU A 31 7.77 -11.46 1.39
N ASP A 32 7.20 -11.45 2.59
CA ASP A 32 7.76 -10.75 3.75
C ASP A 32 9.12 -11.32 4.15
N GLY A 33 9.25 -12.65 4.24
CA GLY A 33 10.53 -13.31 4.51
C GLY A 33 11.62 -13.06 3.44
N LEU A 34 11.24 -12.63 2.25
CA LEU A 34 12.14 -12.25 1.15
C LEU A 34 12.37 -10.72 1.06
N GLY A 35 11.75 -9.93 1.94
CA GLY A 35 11.83 -8.46 1.90
C GLY A 35 11.01 -7.81 0.77
N LEU A 36 10.14 -8.57 0.10
CA LEU A 36 9.39 -8.12 -1.07
C LEU A 36 8.12 -7.33 -0.73
N VAL A 37 7.57 -7.47 0.47
CA VAL A 37 6.40 -6.66 0.89
C VAL A 37 6.80 -5.23 1.26
N ARG A 38 8.05 -5.01 1.69
CA ARG A 38 8.62 -3.69 2.03
C ARG A 38 9.80 -3.34 1.11
N LEU A 39 9.66 -3.67 -0.18
CA LEU A 39 10.74 -3.64 -1.16
C LEU A 39 11.38 -2.25 -1.31
N THR A 40 10.56 -1.19 -1.34
CA THR A 40 11.04 0.20 -1.54
C THR A 40 11.23 0.99 -0.26
N GLY A 41 10.85 0.43 0.90
CA GLY A 41 11.08 1.06 2.19
C GLY A 41 12.56 1.17 2.55
N ALA A 42 12.92 2.14 3.41
CA ALA A 42 14.29 2.30 3.88
C ALA A 42 14.77 1.10 4.70
N GLU A 43 16.05 0.73 4.59
CA GLU A 43 16.63 -0.39 5.32
C GLU A 43 16.59 -0.18 6.84
N GLU A 44 16.74 1.07 7.29
CA GLU A 44 16.70 1.44 8.71
C GLU A 44 15.30 1.25 9.33
N SER A 45 14.26 1.22 8.51
CA SER A 45 12.86 0.96 8.91
C SER A 45 12.39 -0.46 8.58
N GLY A 46 13.31 -1.35 8.18
CA GLY A 46 13.02 -2.75 7.87
C GLY A 46 12.59 -3.01 6.42
N GLY A 47 12.77 -2.05 5.51
CA GLY A 47 12.60 -2.27 4.07
C GLY A 47 13.87 -2.78 3.38
N SER A 48 13.77 -2.95 2.05
CA SER A 48 14.87 -3.50 1.23
C SER A 48 15.62 -2.44 0.40
N GLY A 49 15.25 -1.16 0.50
CA GLY A 49 15.96 -0.05 -0.13
C GLY A 49 15.92 -0.03 -1.67
N ALA A 50 15.04 -0.81 -2.30
CA ALA A 50 14.98 -0.89 -3.75
C ALA A 50 14.26 0.31 -4.40
N GLY A 51 14.41 0.46 -5.71
CA GLY A 51 13.84 1.55 -6.46
C GLY A 51 12.52 1.21 -7.17
N TRP A 52 12.06 2.18 -7.97
CA TRP A 52 10.86 2.03 -8.79
C TRP A 52 10.97 0.95 -9.86
N TYR A 53 12.16 0.66 -10.38
CA TYR A 53 12.34 -0.37 -11.39
C TYR A 53 12.12 -1.76 -10.80
N GLU A 54 12.67 -2.04 -9.62
CA GLU A 54 12.46 -3.29 -8.90
C GLU A 54 10.99 -3.44 -8.48
N ALA A 55 10.37 -2.38 -7.99
CA ALA A 55 8.93 -2.39 -7.68
C ALA A 55 8.07 -2.68 -8.91
N ALA A 56 8.37 -2.04 -10.05
CA ALA A 56 7.67 -2.30 -11.30
C ALA A 56 7.84 -3.74 -11.79
N GLU A 57 9.03 -4.33 -11.61
CA GLU A 57 9.26 -5.73 -11.95
C GLU A 57 8.47 -6.66 -11.03
N LEU A 58 8.49 -6.43 -9.71
CA LEU A 58 7.73 -7.23 -8.74
C LEU A 58 6.23 -7.21 -9.05
N LEU A 59 5.66 -6.02 -9.27
CA LEU A 59 4.23 -5.87 -9.59
C LEU A 59 3.90 -6.49 -10.95
N SER A 60 4.79 -6.35 -11.95
CA SER A 60 4.60 -6.98 -13.25
C SER A 60 4.62 -8.51 -13.15
N ALA A 61 5.52 -9.08 -12.34
CA ALA A 61 5.57 -10.51 -12.09
C ALA A 61 4.30 -10.98 -11.37
N ALA A 62 3.86 -10.29 -10.31
CA ALA A 62 2.62 -10.60 -9.61
C ALA A 62 1.41 -10.64 -10.56
N VAL A 63 1.29 -9.65 -11.45
CA VAL A 63 0.21 -9.58 -12.46
C VAL A 63 0.29 -10.72 -13.47
N ARG A 64 1.49 -11.11 -13.95
CA ARG A 64 1.66 -12.25 -14.87
C ARG A 64 1.14 -13.56 -14.28
N HIS A 65 1.22 -13.71 -12.96
CA HIS A 65 0.75 -14.88 -12.21
C HIS A 65 -0.67 -14.70 -11.63
N GLY A 66 -1.35 -13.59 -11.93
CA GLY A 66 -2.72 -13.33 -11.48
C GLY A 66 -2.85 -13.15 -9.97
N VAL A 67 -1.78 -12.75 -9.30
CA VAL A 67 -1.74 -12.50 -7.86
C VAL A 67 -2.63 -11.31 -7.51
N ARG A 68 -3.45 -11.47 -6.47
CA ARG A 68 -4.51 -10.53 -6.06
C ARG A 68 -4.33 -10.13 -4.60
N ILE A 69 -3.32 -9.30 -4.32
CA ILE A 69 -2.97 -8.81 -2.99
C ILE A 69 -2.53 -7.33 -3.04
N PRO A 70 -2.62 -6.57 -1.93
CA PRO A 70 -2.30 -5.13 -1.89
C PRO A 70 -0.80 -4.81 -1.84
N LEU A 71 0.02 -5.36 -2.75
CA LEU A 71 1.47 -5.12 -2.74
C LEU A 71 1.81 -3.65 -3.00
N ALA A 72 1.21 -3.05 -4.03
CA ALA A 72 1.46 -1.66 -4.39
C ALA A 72 0.94 -0.70 -3.31
N GLU A 73 -0.27 -0.96 -2.81
CA GLU A 73 -0.89 -0.17 -1.77
C GLU A 73 -0.11 -0.21 -0.46
N HIS A 74 0.38 -1.38 -0.07
CA HIS A 74 1.14 -1.54 1.16
C HIS A 74 2.49 -0.83 1.05
N ASP A 75 3.35 -1.22 0.10
CA ASP A 75 4.73 -0.71 0.03
C ASP A 75 4.81 0.73 -0.51
N LEU A 76 4.29 0.95 -1.72
CA LEU A 76 4.51 2.19 -2.46
C LEU A 76 3.68 3.35 -1.92
N LEU A 77 2.51 3.07 -1.32
CA LEU A 77 1.57 4.09 -0.87
C LEU A 77 1.51 4.22 0.66
N ALA A 78 0.99 3.22 1.36
CA ALA A 78 0.70 3.30 2.79
C ALA A 78 1.98 3.41 3.63
N CYS A 79 2.90 2.46 3.44
CA CYS A 79 4.18 2.44 4.14
C CYS A 79 5.05 3.65 3.78
N ALA A 80 5.12 4.01 2.50
CA ALA A 80 5.83 5.22 2.08
C ALA A 80 5.26 6.51 2.72
N ALA A 81 3.93 6.63 2.85
CA ALA A 81 3.31 7.78 3.48
C ALA A 81 3.57 7.83 4.99
N LEU A 82 3.48 6.69 5.68
CA LEU A 82 3.77 6.59 7.11
C LEU A 82 5.25 6.94 7.40
N GLU A 83 6.18 6.38 6.62
CA GLU A 83 7.60 6.64 6.78
C GLU A 83 7.95 8.11 6.56
N ALA A 84 7.40 8.72 5.50
CA ALA A 84 7.62 10.14 5.23
C ALA A 84 6.96 11.07 6.27
N ALA A 85 5.93 10.59 6.98
CA ALA A 85 5.31 11.27 8.12
C ALA A 85 6.00 10.98 9.47
N GLY A 86 7.01 10.09 9.50
CA GLY A 86 7.68 9.68 10.74
C GLY A 86 6.81 8.80 11.66
N ILE A 87 5.79 8.14 11.11
CA ILE A 87 4.87 7.25 11.83
C ILE A 87 5.38 5.81 11.68
N ALA A 88 5.47 5.09 12.80
CA ALA A 88 5.99 3.72 12.81
C ALA A 88 5.06 2.76 12.04
N CYS A 89 5.66 1.84 11.28
CA CYS A 89 4.99 0.72 10.61
C CYS A 89 5.29 -0.58 11.34
N ASP A 90 4.28 -1.41 11.58
CA ASP A 90 4.47 -2.82 11.94
C ASP A 90 4.31 -3.73 10.70
N GLY A 91 4.31 -5.05 10.89
CA GLY A 91 4.17 -6.02 9.80
C GLY A 91 2.76 -6.19 9.22
N ALA A 92 1.75 -5.45 9.67
CA ALA A 92 0.37 -5.61 9.20
C ALA A 92 0.19 -5.17 7.73
N VAL A 93 -0.64 -5.90 6.98
CA VAL A 93 -1.03 -5.55 5.60
C VAL A 93 -1.80 -4.24 5.59
N ARG A 94 -1.41 -3.30 4.73
CA ARG A 94 -1.93 -1.93 4.72
C ARG A 94 -2.48 -1.52 3.37
N THR A 95 -3.47 -0.65 3.42
CA THR A 95 -3.80 0.26 2.33
C THR A 95 -3.88 1.69 2.86
N VAL A 96 -4.13 2.66 1.98
CA VAL A 96 -4.22 4.08 2.34
C VAL A 96 -5.39 4.74 1.63
N CYS A 97 -6.01 5.71 2.30
CA CYS A 97 -7.01 6.57 1.69
C CYS A 97 -6.85 8.03 2.14
N LEU A 98 -7.28 8.94 1.26
CA LEU A 98 -7.39 10.36 1.54
C LEU A 98 -8.88 10.72 1.58
N LEU A 99 -9.38 11.13 2.75
CA LEU A 99 -10.76 11.56 2.91
C LEU A 99 -10.98 12.94 2.29
N ASP A 100 -12.15 13.12 1.68
CA ASP A 100 -12.66 14.43 1.29
C ASP A 100 -13.26 15.19 2.48
N GLU A 101 -13.81 16.38 2.22
CA GLU A 101 -14.45 17.25 3.24
C GLU A 101 -15.67 16.61 3.92
N ARG A 102 -16.22 15.52 3.35
CA ARG A 102 -17.35 14.78 3.91
C ARG A 102 -16.90 13.57 4.74
N GLY A 103 -15.59 13.35 4.85
CA GLY A 103 -15.03 12.17 5.51
C GLY A 103 -15.10 10.91 4.64
N GLU A 104 -15.20 11.05 3.32
CA GLU A 104 -15.35 9.93 2.39
C GLU A 104 -14.11 9.77 1.49
N ALA A 105 -13.73 8.53 1.23
CA ALA A 105 -12.78 8.16 0.18
C ALA A 105 -13.38 7.07 -0.70
N THR A 106 -13.43 7.34 -2.00
CA THR A 106 -14.02 6.42 -2.98
C THR A 106 -12.96 5.57 -3.66
N ALA A 107 -13.35 4.36 -4.08
CA ALA A 107 -12.50 3.43 -4.81
C ALA A 107 -11.17 3.13 -4.11
N VAL A 108 -11.19 3.01 -2.78
CA VAL A 108 -10.01 2.67 -1.97
C VAL A 108 -9.65 1.20 -2.24
N PRO A 109 -8.44 0.93 -2.79
CA PRO A 109 -8.04 -0.42 -3.08
C PRO A 109 -7.86 -1.24 -1.79
N TRP A 110 -8.40 -2.46 -1.77
CA TRP A 110 -8.20 -3.45 -0.72
C TRP A 110 -8.61 -3.08 0.72
N ALA A 111 -9.37 -2.01 0.95
CA ALA A 111 -9.69 -1.56 2.32
C ALA A 111 -10.37 -2.64 3.18
N SER A 112 -11.29 -3.40 2.60
CA SER A 112 -11.98 -4.52 3.26
C SER A 112 -11.10 -5.76 3.51
N HIS A 113 -9.91 -5.81 2.91
CA HIS A 113 -8.97 -6.94 2.98
C HIS A 113 -7.68 -6.59 3.74
N ALA A 114 -7.42 -5.31 3.97
CA ALA A 114 -6.25 -4.85 4.71
C ALA A 114 -6.43 -5.08 6.22
N GLU A 115 -5.33 -5.32 6.92
CA GLU A 115 -5.32 -5.40 8.39
C GLU A 115 -5.30 -4.02 9.03
N ARG A 116 -4.83 -3.01 8.29
CA ARG A 116 -4.75 -1.61 8.70
C ARG A 116 -5.01 -0.67 7.53
N ILE A 117 -5.57 0.50 7.82
CA ILE A 117 -5.84 1.54 6.83
C ILE A 117 -5.17 2.83 7.30
N VAL A 118 -4.27 3.37 6.48
CA VAL A 118 -3.74 4.71 6.68
C VAL A 118 -4.77 5.70 6.18
N VAL A 119 -5.44 6.39 7.10
CA VAL A 119 -6.46 7.39 6.78
C VAL A 119 -5.82 8.76 6.91
N ILE A 120 -5.81 9.54 5.83
CA ILE A 120 -5.33 10.93 5.81
C ILE A 120 -6.52 11.84 5.56
N TRP A 121 -6.60 12.98 6.25
CA TRP A 121 -7.66 13.97 6.07
C TRP A 121 -7.17 15.39 6.31
N GLY A 122 -7.91 16.37 5.79
CA GLY A 122 -7.62 17.79 6.02
C GLY A 122 -7.98 18.21 7.45
N HIS A 123 -7.11 18.97 8.09
CA HIS A 123 -7.35 19.56 9.41
C HIS A 123 -6.73 20.96 9.45
N ASP A 124 -7.57 21.97 9.71
CA ASP A 124 -7.23 23.39 9.58
C ASP A 124 -6.58 23.70 8.21
N ASP A 125 -5.37 24.24 8.20
CA ASP A 125 -4.60 24.57 6.99
C ASP A 125 -3.66 23.41 6.53
N GLY A 126 -3.80 22.22 7.11
CA GLY A 126 -2.89 21.10 6.89
C GLY A 126 -3.58 19.74 6.77
N PHE A 127 -2.77 18.69 6.94
CA PHE A 127 -3.25 17.31 6.95
C PHE A 127 -2.84 16.63 8.25
N VAL A 128 -3.63 15.64 8.61
CA VAL A 128 -3.32 14.69 9.68
C VAL A 128 -3.58 13.29 9.15
N GLY A 129 -2.87 12.31 9.69
CA GLY A 129 -2.94 10.92 9.27
C GLY A 129 -2.96 9.98 10.46
N ALA A 130 -3.71 8.89 10.35
CA ALA A 130 -3.77 7.85 11.36
C ALA A 130 -3.69 6.48 10.69
N ASP A 131 -2.87 5.59 11.23
CA ASP A 131 -2.96 4.17 10.94
C ASP A 131 -4.07 3.59 11.83
N VAL A 132 -5.14 3.06 11.25
CA VAL A 132 -6.33 2.62 12.00
C VAL A 132 -6.77 1.21 11.62
N ALA A 133 -7.50 0.56 12.53
CA ALA A 133 -8.04 -0.78 12.26
C ALA A 133 -9.27 -0.66 11.35
N PRO A 134 -9.56 -1.64 10.48
CA PRO A 134 -10.69 -1.57 9.55
C PRO A 134 -12.05 -1.35 10.22
N ASP A 135 -12.22 -1.77 11.48
CA ASP A 135 -13.46 -1.60 12.25
C ASP A 135 -13.65 -0.19 12.84
N THR A 136 -12.64 0.68 12.77
CA THR A 136 -12.76 2.09 13.18
C THR A 136 -13.37 2.97 12.09
N VAL A 137 -13.51 2.45 10.87
CA VAL A 137 -14.09 3.15 9.71
C VAL A 137 -15.22 2.33 9.13
N ARG A 138 -16.15 2.99 8.43
CA ARG A 138 -17.19 2.28 7.68
C ARG A 138 -16.64 1.93 6.29
N ILE A 139 -16.57 0.64 5.98
CA ILE A 139 -16.16 0.14 4.68
C ILE A 139 -17.38 -0.45 3.97
N THR A 140 -17.67 0.05 2.78
CA THR A 140 -18.65 -0.57 1.87
C THR A 140 -17.91 -1.25 0.74
N PRO A 141 -17.93 -2.59 0.66
CA PRO A 141 -17.22 -3.31 -0.37
C PRO A 141 -17.63 -2.91 -1.78
N GLY A 142 -16.64 -2.73 -2.65
CA GLY A 142 -16.82 -2.45 -4.07
C GLY A 142 -15.74 -3.13 -4.90
N VAL A 143 -15.92 -3.20 -6.22
CA VAL A 143 -14.91 -3.76 -7.12
C VAL A 143 -14.83 -2.96 -8.43
N ASN A 144 -13.67 -2.98 -9.07
CA ASN A 144 -13.51 -2.50 -10.44
C ASN A 144 -13.99 -3.53 -11.49
N MET A 145 -13.84 -3.20 -12.77
CA MET A 145 -14.26 -4.04 -13.90
C MET A 145 -13.57 -5.42 -13.97
N ILE A 146 -12.41 -5.60 -13.32
CA ILE A 146 -11.67 -6.87 -13.26
C ILE A 146 -11.86 -7.62 -11.94
N GLY A 147 -12.77 -7.12 -11.08
CA GLY A 147 -13.11 -7.72 -9.79
C GLY A 147 -12.09 -7.46 -8.69
N GLU A 148 -11.23 -6.44 -8.84
CA GLU A 148 -10.30 -6.03 -7.79
C GLU A 148 -11.02 -5.12 -6.77
N PRO A 149 -10.82 -5.30 -5.46
CA PRO A 149 -11.47 -4.48 -4.44
C PRO A 149 -11.24 -2.98 -4.64
N ARG A 150 -12.33 -2.21 -4.65
CA ARG A 150 -12.36 -0.74 -4.76
C ARG A 150 -13.50 -0.26 -3.87
N ASP A 151 -13.19 -0.16 -2.59
CA ASP A 151 -14.18 0.04 -1.54
C ASP A 151 -14.48 1.53 -1.35
N LEU A 152 -15.65 1.82 -0.79
CA LEU A 152 -15.93 3.13 -0.21
C LEU A 152 -15.54 3.10 1.27
N VAL A 153 -14.67 4.01 1.69
CA VAL A 153 -14.31 4.21 3.10
C VAL A 153 -14.93 5.51 3.59
N VAL A 154 -15.61 5.45 4.72
CA VAL A 154 -16.15 6.65 5.39
C VAL A 154 -15.74 6.65 6.85
N ALA A 155 -15.20 7.77 7.32
CA ALA A 155 -14.84 7.98 8.71
C ALA A 155 -15.29 9.37 9.17
N ASP A 156 -15.51 9.54 10.47
CA ASP A 156 -15.65 10.86 11.08
C ASP A 156 -14.25 11.35 11.51
N PRO A 157 -13.69 12.38 10.84
CA PRO A 157 -12.39 12.94 11.21
C PRO A 157 -12.28 13.36 12.68
N GLY A 158 -13.37 13.80 13.30
CA GLY A 158 -13.39 14.22 14.70
C GLY A 158 -13.28 13.05 15.70
N SER A 159 -13.52 11.82 15.23
CA SER A 159 -13.40 10.60 16.03
C SER A 159 -12.00 9.96 15.95
N LEU A 160 -11.20 10.36 14.96
CA LEU A 160 -9.86 9.83 14.73
C LEU A 160 -8.81 10.65 15.48
N ARG A 161 -7.77 9.97 15.96
CA ARG A 161 -6.56 10.62 16.49
C ARG A 161 -5.43 10.34 15.51
N GLY A 162 -4.95 11.39 14.87
CA GLY A 162 -3.86 11.32 13.89
C GLY A 162 -2.69 12.21 14.28
N ASP A 163 -1.57 11.94 13.62
CA ASP A 163 -0.36 12.74 13.68
C ASP A 163 -0.31 13.74 12.51
N PRO A 164 0.37 14.88 12.65
CA PRO A 164 0.53 15.83 11.56
C PRO A 164 1.19 15.19 10.33
N VAL A 165 0.62 15.43 9.15
CA VAL A 165 1.16 15.00 7.86
C VAL A 165 1.40 16.25 7.00
N SER A 166 2.59 16.37 6.42
CA SER A 166 2.91 17.53 5.59
C SER A 166 2.17 17.48 4.24
N ALA A 167 1.92 18.65 3.66
CA ALA A 167 1.32 18.74 2.32
C ALA A 167 2.18 18.04 1.25
N ASP A 168 3.51 18.00 1.43
CA ASP A 168 4.44 17.33 0.52
C ASP A 168 4.24 15.80 0.53
N VAL A 169 3.97 15.20 1.70
CA VAL A 169 3.65 13.76 1.80
C VAL A 169 2.34 13.46 1.06
N VAL A 170 1.32 14.29 1.23
CA VAL A 170 0.03 14.12 0.53
C VAL A 170 0.17 14.32 -0.97
N ALA A 171 0.99 15.29 -1.41
CA ALA A 171 1.28 15.51 -2.82
C ALA A 171 2.02 14.30 -3.43
N ALA A 172 3.03 13.78 -2.74
CA ALA A 172 3.75 12.58 -3.17
C ALA A 172 2.82 11.36 -3.24
N LEU A 173 1.98 11.15 -2.22
CA LEU A 173 0.99 10.08 -2.21
C LEU A 173 0.08 10.16 -3.44
N ARG A 174 -0.50 11.33 -3.75
CA ARG A 174 -1.35 11.52 -4.93
C ARG A 174 -0.64 11.19 -6.24
N LEU A 175 0.62 11.59 -6.38
CA LEU A 175 1.43 11.28 -7.57
C LEU A 175 1.69 9.79 -7.68
N LYS A 176 2.06 9.13 -6.57
CA LYS A 176 2.29 7.68 -6.54
C LYS A 176 1.01 6.89 -6.82
N SER A 177 -0.13 7.29 -6.24
CA SER A 177 -1.43 6.66 -6.46
C SER A 177 -1.88 6.73 -7.92
N ALA A 178 -1.38 7.69 -8.71
CA ALA A 178 -1.67 7.74 -10.15
C ALA A 178 -0.84 6.76 -10.98
N LEU A 179 0.18 6.12 -10.40
CA LEU A 179 1.08 5.17 -11.05
C LEU A 179 0.73 3.71 -10.74
N VAL A 180 -0.21 3.47 -9.82
CA VAL A 180 -0.60 2.13 -9.35
C VAL A 180 -2.07 1.85 -9.60
#